data_AF-A0A1G8G354-F1
#
_entry.id   AF-A0A1G8G354-F1
#
_cell.length_a   1.000
_cell.length_b   1.000
_cell.length_c   1.000
_cell.angle_alpha   90.00
_cell.angle_beta   90.00
_cell.angle_gamma   90.00
#
_symmetry.space_group_name_H-M   'P 1'
#
loop_
_entity.id
_entity.type
_entity.pdbx_description
1 polymer ?
#
loop_
_entity_poly.entity_id
_entity_poly.type
_entity_poly.pdbx_seq_one_letter_code
_entity_poly.pdbx_strand_id
1 'polypeptide(L)' 'MMPSDKTPQHIRLDERNHVEKPLLDQLAGLGWEVIDLEMKQEPKQTFRQNFDEVVLGSR' A
#
# COMPACT_ATOMS: atom_id res chain seq x y z
N MET A 1 16.95 -16.00 4.36
CA MET A 1 17.11 -15.91 2.89
C MET A 1 15.72 -16.11 2.30
N MET A 2 15.09 -15.05 1.79
CA MET A 2 13.76 -15.16 1.18
C MET A 2 13.89 -16.02 -0.09
N PRO A 3 12.99 -16.98 -0.35
CA PRO A 3 13.05 -17.78 -1.55
C PRO A 3 12.91 -16.86 -2.77
N SER A 4 13.86 -16.92 -3.71
CA SER A 4 13.73 -16.22 -4.98
C SER A 4 12.51 -16.77 -5.71
N ASP A 5 11.51 -15.91 -5.88
CA ASP A 5 10.29 -16.24 -6.61
C ASP A 5 10.67 -16.65 -8.06
N LYS A 6 10.40 -17.93 -8.37
CA LYS A 6 10.78 -18.60 -9.63
C LYS A 6 9.79 -18.32 -10.77
N THR A 7 8.77 -17.49 -10.52
CA THR A 7 7.76 -17.18 -11.52
C THR A 7 8.37 -16.36 -12.67
N PRO A 8 8.25 -16.81 -13.93
CA PRO A 8 8.71 -16.04 -15.08
C PRO A 8 8.09 -14.64 -15.11
N GLN A 9 8.86 -13.60 -15.43
CA GLN A 9 8.39 -12.20 -15.39
C GLN A 9 7.15 -11.94 -16.24
N HIS A 10 7.00 -12.63 -17.38
CA HIS A 10 5.83 -12.47 -18.26
C HIS A 10 4.54 -13.12 -17.72
N ILE A 11 4.65 -13.96 -16.69
CA ILE A 11 3.52 -14.59 -16.00
C ILE A 11 3.22 -13.85 -14.68
N ARG A 12 4.11 -12.97 -14.22
CA ARG A 12 3.89 -12.16 -13.03
C ARG A 12 2.78 -11.16 -13.30
N LEU A 13 1.77 -11.16 -12.43
CA LEU A 13 0.69 -10.20 -12.47
C LEU A 13 1.20 -8.83 -12.01
N ASP A 14 0.79 -7.79 -12.73
CA ASP A 14 0.97 -6.41 -12.28
C ASP A 14 -0.11 -6.09 -11.23
N GLU A 15 0.17 -6.48 -9.98
CA GLU A 15 -0.72 -6.35 -8.83
C GLU A 15 -1.23 -4.91 -8.62
N ARG A 16 -0.36 -3.91 -8.86
CA ARG A 16 -0.70 -2.49 -8.70
C ARG A 16 -1.87 -2.08 -9.60
N ASN A 17 -1.81 -2.49 -10.87
CA ASN A 17 -2.83 -2.10 -11.85
C ASN A 17 -4.02 -3.06 -11.91
N HIS A 18 -3.87 -4.32 -11.49
CA HIS A 18 -4.93 -5.33 -11.58
C HIS A 18 -5.68 -5.59 -10.27
N VAL A 19 -5.12 -5.19 -9.12
CA VAL A 19 -5.71 -5.45 -7.80
C VAL A 19 -5.82 -4.16 -6.99
N GLU A 20 -4.69 -3.47 -6.76
CA GLU A 20 -4.68 -2.33 -5.85
C GLU A 20 -5.49 -1.15 -6.38
N LYS A 21 -5.20 -0.64 -7.59
CA LYS A 21 -5.94 0.50 -8.16
C LYS A 21 -7.45 0.23 -8.27
N PRO A 22 -7.91 -0.92 -8.79
CA PRO A 22 -9.33 -1.24 -8.78
C PRO A 22 -9.97 -1.22 -7.39
N LEU A 23 -9.27 -1.70 -6.35
CA LEU A 23 -9.77 -1.64 -4.98
C LEU A 23 -9.85 -0.20 -4.46
N LEU A 24 -8.83 0.62 -4.72
CA LEU A 24 -8.82 2.03 -4.33
C LEU A 24 -9.97 2.80 -4.99
N ASP A 25 -10.22 2.56 -6.27
CA ASP A 25 -11.34 3.16 -7.00
C ASP A 25 -12.70 2.75 -6.40
N GLN A 26 -12.85 1.49 -5.98
CA GLN A 26 -14.06 1.03 -5.29
C GLN A 26 -14.27 1.74 -3.94
N LEU A 27 -13.21 1.89 -3.15
CA LEU A 27 -13.28 2.60 -1.86
C LEU A 27 -13.64 4.08 -2.06
N ALA A 28 -13.04 4.73 -3.05
CA ALA A 28 -13.38 6.10 -3.43
C ALA A 28 -14.86 6.20 -3.88
N GLY A 29 -15.35 5.23 -4.66
CA GLY A 29 -16.75 5.14 -5.05
C GLY A 29 -17.73 4.95 -3.89
N LEU A 30 -17.27 4.36 -2.78
CA LEU A 30 -18.01 4.25 -1.52
C LEU A 30 -17.91 5.51 -0.64
N GLY A 31 -17.23 6.56 -1.10
CA GLY A 31 -17.06 7.82 -0.40
C GLY A 31 -15.93 7.82 0.62
N TRP A 32 -15.01 6.85 0.57
CA TRP A 32 -13.82 6.87 1.42
C TRP A 32 -12.81 7.88 0.91
N GLU A 33 -12.13 8.56 1.83
CA GLU A 33 -10.92 9.32 1.51
C GLU A 33 -9.76 8.33 1.34
N VAL A 34 -9.26 8.22 0.12
CA VAL A 34 -8.21 7.27 -0.23
C VAL A 34 -6.86 7.99 -0.31
N ILE A 35 -5.88 7.50 0.45
CA ILE A 35 -4.50 7.95 0.39
C ILE A 35 -3.70 6.92 -0.39
N ASP A 36 -3.49 7.19 -1.68
CA ASP A 36 -2.68 6.34 -2.56
C ASP A 36 -1.20 6.68 -2.40
N LEU A 37 -0.46 5.82 -1.69
CA LEU A 37 0.94 6.04 -1.35
C LEU A 37 1.86 5.28 -2.28
N GLU A 38 2.92 5.94 -2.72
CA GLU A 38 4.01 5.30 -3.46
C GLU A 38 4.85 4.40 -2.53
N MET A 39 5.71 3.55 -3.12
CA MET A 39 6.56 2.61 -2.36
C MET A 39 7.47 3.28 -1.31
N LYS A 40 7.73 4.58 -1.44
CA LYS A 40 8.43 5.39 -0.44
C LYS A 40 7.46 6.43 0.11
N GLN A 41 7.34 6.48 1.43
CA GLN A 41 6.46 7.41 2.13
C GLN A 41 7.24 8.25 3.14
N GLU A 42 6.94 9.53 3.17
CA GLU A 42 7.25 10.44 4.27
C GLU A 42 6.11 10.36 5.30
N PRO A 43 6.38 10.39 6.62
CA PRO A 43 5.35 10.29 7.66
C PRO A 43 4.18 11.26 7.46
N LYS A 44 4.47 12.48 6.98
CA LYS A 44 3.48 13.53 6.76
C LYS A 44 2.41 13.18 5.73
N GLN A 45 2.69 12.24 4.83
CA GLN A 45 1.75 11.78 3.80
C GLN A 45 0.65 10.87 4.37
N THR A 46 0.82 10.39 5.60
CA THR A 46 -0.14 9.51 6.29
C THR A 46 -0.59 10.10 7.62
N PHE A 47 -0.65 11.43 7.70
CA PHE A 47 -0.99 12.17 8.92
C PHE A 47 -0.06 11.91 10.11
N ARG A 48 1.19 11.47 9.88
CA ARG A 48 2.20 11.26 10.93
C ARG A 48 3.23 12.39 10.96
N GLN A 49 3.73 12.74 12.14
CA GLN A 49 4.82 13.71 12.28
C GLN A 49 6.20 13.03 12.29
N ASN A 50 6.26 11.78 12.73
CA ASN A 50 7.48 10.97 12.75
C ASN A 50 7.15 9.47 12.68
N PHE A 51 8.18 8.62 12.55
CA PHE A 51 8.02 7.16 12.40
C PHE A 51 7.63 6.43 13.70
N ASP A 52 7.77 7.06 14.87
CA ASP A 52 7.48 6.43 16.17
C ASP A 52 5.97 6.36 16.47
N GLU A 53 5.16 7.15 15.75
CA GLU A 53 3.69 7.17 15.83
C GLU A 53 3.02 5.88 15.28
N VAL A 54 3.80 4.85 14.93
CA VAL A 54 3.32 3.54 14.40
C VAL A 54 3.02 2.52 15.50
N VAL A 55 3.38 2.77 16.76
CA VAL A 55 3.06 1.84 17.85
C VAL A 55 1.65 2.14 18.37
N LEU A 56 0.68 1.28 18.05
CA LEU A 56 -0.57 1.20 18.83
C LEU A 56 -0.16 0.96 20.29
N GLY A 57 -0.23 2.00 21.12
CA GLY A 57 0.12 1.92 22.52
C GLY A 57 -0.62 0.75 23.16
N SER A 58 0.13 -0.20 23.72
CA SER A 58 -0.43 -1.27 24.53
C SER A 58 -1.23 -0.63 25.66
N ARG A 59 -2.54 -0.89 25.67
CA ARG A 59 -3.34 -0.72 26.89
C ARG A 59 -2.86 -1.67 27.97
#